data_AF-A0A9W3H002-F1
#
_entry.id   AF-A0A9W3H002-F1
#
_cell.length_a   1.000
_cell.length_b   1.000
_cell.length_c   1.000
_cell.angle_alpha   90.00
_cell.angle_beta   90.00
_cell.angle_gamma   90.00
#
_symmetry.space_group_name_H-M   'P 1'
#
loop_
_entity.id
_entity.type
_entity.pdbx_description
1 polymer ?
#
loop_
_entity_poly.entity_id
_entity_poly.type
_entity_poly.pdbx_seq_one_letter_code
_entity_poly.pdbx_strand_id
1 'polypeptide(L)'
;MFLLTPVLVALVSILMVWIFKNSDGGTERRKGEARAQAEACPWVDEDLKDCTDVHQVEEDANGWQESEEDVEHIPFSHTRYPEREMVRRSQEYYELLSKRRSVRFISNEQVPMEVIDNVIKAAGTAPSGAHTEPWTFVVVKDPDTKHQIREIIEEEEEINYLKRMGPRWVTDLRKFRTNWIKEYLDTAPVLILVFKQVHGFAANGKKKIHYYNEISVSIACGILLAALQNAGLVTVTTTPLNCGSRLRVLLGRPANEKLLMLLPVGYPSEDATVPDLTRKPLDQIMLFYFLKTS
;
A
#
# COMPACT_ATOMS: atom_id res chain seq x y z
N MET A 1 -76.03 -27.65 14.96
CA MET A 1 -75.25 -28.26 16.06
C MET A 1 -74.90 -29.68 15.65
N PHE A 2 -73.82 -29.86 14.88
CA PHE A 2 -73.32 -31.18 14.52
C PHE A 2 -72.15 -31.49 15.46
N LEU A 3 -72.40 -32.31 16.48
CA LEU A 3 -71.38 -32.82 17.37
C LEU A 3 -70.47 -33.76 16.57
N LEU A 4 -69.24 -33.32 16.30
CA LEU A 4 -68.17 -34.16 15.80
C LEU A 4 -67.94 -35.29 16.79
N THR A 5 -68.13 -36.53 16.35
CA THR A 5 -67.94 -37.70 17.19
C THR A 5 -66.45 -37.84 17.57
N PRO A 6 -66.12 -38.37 18.76
CA PRO A 6 -64.73 -38.50 19.22
C PRO A 6 -63.84 -39.29 18.24
N VAL A 7 -64.43 -40.18 17.43
CA VAL A 7 -63.75 -40.91 16.36
C VAL A 7 -63.29 -39.97 15.23
N LEU A 8 -64.11 -38.97 14.85
CA LEU A 8 -63.74 -38.04 13.80
C LEU A 8 -62.63 -37.08 14.25
N VAL A 9 -62.62 -36.68 15.53
CA VAL A 9 -61.54 -35.87 16.12
C VAL A 9 -60.24 -36.67 16.16
N ALA A 10 -60.28 -37.96 16.51
CA ALA A 10 -59.10 -38.81 16.48
C ALA A 10 -58.53 -38.99 15.07
N LEU A 11 -59.38 -39.15 14.05
CA LEU A 11 -58.95 -39.27 12.66
C LEU A 11 -58.34 -37.97 12.12
N VAL A 12 -58.90 -36.80 12.47
CA VAL A 12 -58.33 -35.49 12.10
C VAL A 12 -57.00 -35.26 12.80
N SER A 13 -56.85 -35.65 14.07
CA SER A 13 -55.58 -35.54 14.80
C SER A 13 -54.51 -36.46 14.23
N ILE A 14 -54.84 -37.71 13.86
CA ILE A 14 -53.91 -38.62 13.20
C ILE A 14 -53.51 -38.09 11.82
N LEU A 15 -54.45 -37.51 11.07
CA LEU A 15 -54.19 -36.89 9.77
C LEU A 15 -53.28 -35.67 9.90
N MET A 16 -53.49 -34.80 10.90
CA MET A 16 -52.60 -33.66 11.16
C MET A 16 -51.20 -34.11 11.59
N VAL A 17 -51.08 -35.12 12.46
CA VAL A 17 -49.78 -35.68 12.87
C VAL A 17 -49.07 -36.32 11.69
N TRP A 18 -49.79 -37.00 10.79
CA TRP A 18 -49.22 -37.58 9.57
C TRP A 18 -48.76 -36.49 8.58
N ILE A 19 -49.53 -35.41 8.41
CA ILE A 19 -49.15 -34.26 7.57
C ILE A 19 -47.92 -33.54 8.15
N PHE A 20 -47.88 -33.29 9.47
CA PHE A 20 -46.72 -32.67 10.12
C PHE A 20 -45.48 -33.56 10.04
N LYS A 21 -45.63 -34.88 10.26
CA LYS A 21 -44.51 -35.83 10.20
C LYS A 21 -44.00 -36.08 8.77
N ASN A 22 -44.86 -35.90 7.75
CA ASN A 22 -44.44 -35.95 6.34
C ASN A 22 -44.03 -34.59 5.75
N SER A 23 -44.29 -33.47 6.45
CA SER A 23 -43.82 -32.13 6.05
C SER A 23 -42.36 -31.86 6.46
N ASP A 24 -41.80 -32.67 7.36
CA ASP A 24 -40.38 -32.61 7.77
C ASP A 24 -39.45 -33.50 6.91
N GLY A 25 -39.90 -33.86 5.70
CA GLY A 25 -39.12 -34.59 4.71
C GLY A 25 -38.32 -33.66 3.80
N GLY A 26 -37.08 -33.33 4.19
CA GLY A 26 -36.01 -33.08 3.23
C GLY A 26 -35.77 -31.62 2.81
N THR A 27 -35.32 -30.78 3.74
CA THR A 27 -34.28 -29.80 3.39
C THR A 27 -32.97 -30.29 4.00
N GLU A 28 -32.42 -31.38 3.44
CA GLU A 28 -30.97 -31.53 3.47
C GLU A 28 -30.42 -30.31 2.72
N ARG A 29 -30.00 -29.32 3.50
CA ARG A 29 -29.01 -28.35 3.05
C ARG A 29 -27.84 -29.20 2.55
N ARG A 30 -27.80 -29.45 1.24
CA ARG A 30 -26.54 -29.53 0.52
C ARG A 30 -25.77 -28.29 0.99
N LYS A 31 -24.82 -28.50 1.92
CA LYS A 31 -23.59 -27.71 1.96
C LYS A 31 -22.87 -27.97 0.63
N GLY A 32 -23.50 -27.56 -0.47
CA GLY A 32 -22.75 -26.98 -1.54
C GLY A 32 -22.18 -25.74 -0.91
N GLU A 33 -20.90 -25.81 -0.57
CA GLU A 33 -20.08 -24.62 -0.65
C GLU A 33 -20.39 -24.01 -2.03
N ALA A 34 -21.34 -23.08 -2.06
CA ALA A 34 -21.10 -21.87 -2.80
C ALA A 34 -19.83 -21.29 -2.16
N ARG A 35 -18.68 -21.84 -2.55
CA ARG A 35 -17.55 -20.99 -2.89
C ARG A 35 -18.18 -20.02 -3.87
N ALA A 36 -18.69 -18.91 -3.34
CA ALA A 36 -18.42 -17.65 -3.98
C ALA A 36 -16.95 -17.78 -4.34
N GLN A 37 -16.66 -18.04 -5.61
CA GLN A 37 -15.37 -17.73 -6.17
C GLN A 37 -15.15 -16.33 -5.63
N ALA A 38 -14.30 -16.21 -4.61
CA ALA A 38 -13.85 -14.91 -4.16
C ALA A 38 -13.32 -14.34 -5.45
N GLU A 39 -14.06 -13.39 -6.06
CA GLU A 39 -13.65 -12.75 -7.29
C GLU A 39 -12.26 -12.24 -6.94
N ALA A 40 -11.24 -12.90 -7.48
CA ALA A 40 -9.88 -12.62 -7.11
C ALA A 40 -9.68 -11.17 -7.46
N CYS A 41 -9.61 -10.32 -6.43
CA CYS A 41 -9.56 -8.89 -6.61
C CYS A 41 -8.26 -8.62 -7.37
N PRO A 42 -8.33 -8.21 -8.66
CA PRO A 42 -7.17 -8.17 -9.54
C PRO A 42 -6.01 -7.32 -9.01
N TRP A 43 -6.34 -6.38 -8.12
CA TRP A 43 -5.45 -5.40 -7.48
C TRP A 43 -4.83 -5.85 -6.14
N VAL A 44 -5.13 -7.03 -5.63
CA VAL A 44 -4.52 -7.49 -4.37
C VAL A 44 -3.19 -8.17 -4.71
N ASP A 45 -2.10 -7.57 -4.23
CA ASP A 45 -0.76 -8.15 -4.31
C ASP A 45 -0.66 -9.41 -3.46
N GLU A 46 -0.33 -10.55 -4.07
CA GLU A 46 -0.15 -11.80 -3.35
C GLU A 46 1.02 -11.71 -2.37
N ASP A 47 2.05 -10.89 -2.66
CA ASP A 47 3.16 -10.67 -1.74
C ASP A 47 2.71 -9.94 -0.44
N LEU A 48 1.61 -9.19 -0.52
CA LEU A 48 0.99 -8.52 0.62
C LEU A 48 -0.07 -9.38 1.32
N LYS A 49 -0.55 -10.46 0.71
CA LYS A 49 -1.43 -11.45 1.35
C LYS A 49 -0.64 -12.35 2.29
N ASP A 50 -0.25 -11.80 3.43
CA ASP A 50 0.05 -12.61 4.60
C ASP A 50 -1.01 -12.32 5.65
N CYS A 51 -1.66 -13.37 6.16
CA CYS A 51 -2.67 -13.31 7.21
C CYS A 51 -2.09 -12.89 8.58
N THR A 52 -0.84 -12.42 8.61
CA THR A 52 -0.19 -11.81 9.78
C THR A 52 -0.95 -10.62 10.35
N ASP A 53 -1.78 -9.94 9.56
CA ASP A 53 -2.44 -8.71 10.00
C ASP A 53 -3.77 -8.91 10.77
N VAL A 54 -4.37 -10.12 10.80
CA VAL A 54 -5.69 -10.31 11.43
C VAL A 54 -5.79 -11.53 12.38
N HIS A 55 -4.82 -12.46 12.38
CA HIS A 55 -4.91 -13.68 13.21
C HIS A 55 -3.76 -13.95 14.19
N GLN A 56 -2.76 -13.06 14.35
CA GLN A 56 -1.64 -13.30 15.28
C GLN A 56 -1.83 -12.82 16.73
N VAL A 57 -3.05 -12.44 17.14
CA VAL A 57 -3.26 -11.91 18.50
C VAL A 57 -3.20 -12.99 19.58
N GLU A 58 -3.40 -14.28 19.26
CA GLU A 58 -3.58 -15.30 20.31
C GLU A 58 -2.41 -16.28 20.55
N GLU A 59 -1.48 -16.52 19.60
CA GLU A 59 -0.47 -17.59 19.78
C GLU A 59 0.91 -17.14 20.33
N ASP A 60 1.27 -15.84 20.28
CA ASP A 60 2.64 -15.38 20.58
C ASP A 60 2.79 -14.58 21.89
N ALA A 61 1.83 -14.63 22.82
CA ALA A 61 1.82 -13.79 24.04
C ALA A 61 3.09 -13.89 24.93
N ASN A 62 3.91 -14.93 24.78
CA ASN A 62 5.10 -15.18 25.61
C ASN A 62 6.45 -14.71 25.01
N GLY A 63 6.46 -14.20 23.76
CA GLY A 63 7.69 -13.83 23.04
C GLY A 63 7.98 -12.33 22.94
N TRP A 64 7.01 -11.49 23.29
CA TRP A 64 7.11 -10.04 23.11
C TRP A 64 7.97 -9.39 24.18
N GLN A 65 8.78 -8.42 23.77
CA GLN A 65 9.44 -7.52 24.71
C GLN A 65 8.49 -6.36 25.01
N GLU A 66 8.16 -6.17 26.29
CA GLU A 66 7.58 -4.91 26.77
C GLU A 66 8.54 -3.77 26.40
N SER A 67 8.02 -2.67 25.87
CA SER A 67 8.85 -1.51 25.52
C SER A 67 9.65 -1.06 26.74
N GLU A 68 10.97 -1.13 26.66
CA GLU A 68 11.87 -0.60 27.68
C GLU A 68 11.83 0.94 27.70
N GLU A 69 11.76 1.45 28.92
CA GLU A 69 12.13 2.77 29.45
C GLU A 69 11.18 3.97 29.28
N ASP A 70 10.84 4.55 30.43
CA ASP A 70 10.25 5.88 30.60
C ASP A 70 11.23 6.90 30.02
N VAL A 71 10.96 7.38 28.80
CA VAL A 71 11.84 8.31 28.08
C VAL A 71 11.63 9.72 28.63
N GLU A 72 12.69 10.48 28.84
CA GLU A 72 12.58 11.87 29.29
C GLU A 72 11.80 12.74 28.29
N HIS A 73 10.82 13.50 28.79
CA HIS A 73 10.08 14.48 28.00
C HIS A 73 10.79 15.84 28.03
N ILE A 74 11.21 16.33 26.86
CA ILE A 74 11.89 17.62 26.71
C ILE A 74 10.96 18.73 26.17
N PRO A 75 11.21 20.02 26.49
CA PRO A 75 10.44 21.13 25.91
C PRO A 75 10.54 21.18 24.38
N PHE A 76 9.40 21.27 23.70
CA PHE A 76 9.35 21.41 22.24
C PHE A 76 9.73 22.83 21.80
N SER A 77 10.73 22.93 20.92
CA SER A 77 11.17 24.18 20.30
C SER A 77 10.55 24.32 18.90
N HIS A 78 9.87 25.44 18.65
CA HIS A 78 9.10 25.66 17.43
C HIS A 78 9.45 26.98 16.75
N THR A 79 9.69 26.93 15.44
CA THR A 79 9.86 28.14 14.62
C THR A 79 8.50 28.68 14.19
N ARG A 80 8.11 29.85 14.70
CA ARG A 80 6.86 30.53 14.34
C ARG A 80 7.11 31.69 13.39
N TYR A 81 6.32 31.75 12.32
CA TYR A 81 6.34 32.85 11.34
C TYR A 81 5.16 33.81 11.55
N PRO A 82 5.27 35.10 11.18
CA PRO A 82 4.12 35.99 11.06
C PRO A 82 3.10 35.46 10.04
N GLU A 83 1.81 35.73 10.24
CA GLU A 83 0.73 35.17 9.41
C GLU A 83 0.90 35.46 7.92
N ARG A 84 1.31 36.68 7.56
CA ARG A 84 1.59 37.05 6.17
C ARG A 84 2.68 36.18 5.54
N GLU A 85 3.70 35.83 6.32
CA GLU A 85 4.77 34.93 5.85
C GLU A 85 4.28 33.48 5.78
N MET A 86 3.44 33.03 6.72
CA MET A 86 2.81 31.70 6.66
C MET A 86 2.01 31.52 5.36
N VAL A 87 1.19 32.51 4.99
CA VAL A 87 0.42 32.49 3.73
C VAL A 87 1.33 32.44 2.51
N ARG A 88 2.41 33.24 2.51
CA ARG A 88 3.37 33.25 1.40
C ARG A 88 4.07 31.89 1.25
N ARG A 89 4.61 31.34 2.34
CA ARG A 89 5.36 30.08 2.34
C ARG A 89 4.48 28.90 1.92
N SER A 90 3.24 28.85 2.40
CA SER A 90 2.31 27.78 2.02
C SER A 90 1.93 27.82 0.55
N GLN A 91 1.74 29.02 -0.01
CA GLN A 91 1.47 29.21 -1.44
C GLN A 91 2.68 28.78 -2.30
N GLU A 92 3.89 29.25 -1.99
CA GLU A 92 5.11 28.90 -2.73
C GLU A 92 5.37 27.38 -2.67
N TYR A 93 5.14 26.75 -1.51
CA TYR A 93 5.29 25.30 -1.34
C TYR A 93 4.25 24.50 -2.12
N TYR A 94 2.99 24.96 -2.12
CA TYR A 94 1.95 24.37 -2.97
C TYR A 94 2.33 24.46 -4.45
N GLU A 95 2.81 25.61 -4.92
CA GLU A 95 3.24 25.82 -6.30
C GLU A 95 4.46 24.97 -6.68
N LEU A 96 5.37 24.72 -5.74
CA LEU A 96 6.50 23.81 -5.94
C LEU A 96 6.01 22.36 -6.12
N LEU A 97 5.16 21.87 -5.22
CA LEU A 97 4.64 20.50 -5.28
C LEU A 97 3.63 20.31 -6.41
N SER A 98 2.95 21.38 -6.85
CA SER A 98 2.00 21.32 -7.94
C SER A 98 2.70 21.01 -9.28
N LYS A 99 3.96 21.45 -9.45
CA LYS A 99 4.80 21.14 -10.62
C LYS A 99 5.21 19.67 -10.69
N ARG A 100 5.20 18.93 -9.57
CA ARG A 100 5.58 17.51 -9.56
C ARG A 100 4.63 16.70 -10.45
N ARG A 101 5.22 15.99 -11.42
CA ARG A 101 4.57 14.95 -12.23
C ARG A 101 5.30 13.62 -12.06
N SER A 102 4.61 12.52 -12.32
CA SER A 102 5.28 11.21 -12.37
C SER A 102 5.88 11.02 -13.76
N VAL A 103 7.20 10.99 -13.84
CA VAL A 103 7.96 10.96 -15.09
C VAL A 103 8.48 9.54 -15.34
N ARG A 104 8.23 9.01 -16.54
CA ARG A 104 8.60 7.63 -16.94
C ARG A 104 9.76 7.56 -17.93
N PHE A 105 10.28 8.71 -18.35
CA PHE A 105 11.43 8.84 -19.24
C PHE A 105 12.51 9.58 -18.46
N ILE A 106 13.53 8.84 -18.01
CA ILE A 106 14.54 9.33 -17.08
C ILE A 106 15.91 9.24 -17.78
N SER A 107 16.64 10.36 -17.75
CA SER A 107 18.00 10.49 -18.26
C SER A 107 18.96 9.58 -17.50
N ASN A 108 20.04 9.14 -18.16
CA ASN A 108 21.14 8.41 -17.56
C ASN A 108 22.23 9.31 -16.94
N GLU A 109 22.03 10.63 -16.99
CA GLU A 109 22.90 11.60 -16.33
C GLU A 109 23.00 11.31 -14.83
N GLN A 110 24.24 11.31 -14.32
CA GLN A 110 24.51 11.00 -12.92
C GLN A 110 23.98 12.09 -11.98
N VAL A 111 23.41 11.67 -10.86
CA VAL A 111 22.97 12.56 -9.79
C VAL A 111 23.97 12.54 -8.61
N PRO A 112 24.20 13.67 -7.93
CA PRO A 112 25.07 13.69 -6.75
C PRO A 112 24.52 12.78 -5.63
N MET A 113 25.35 11.89 -5.08
CA MET A 113 24.91 10.98 -4.03
C MET A 113 24.51 11.69 -2.74
N GLU A 114 25.13 12.81 -2.44
CA GLU A 114 24.75 13.65 -1.30
C GLU A 114 23.28 14.11 -1.41
N VAL A 115 22.78 14.36 -2.63
CA VAL A 115 21.36 14.68 -2.84
C VAL A 115 20.49 13.47 -2.51
N ILE A 116 20.88 12.27 -2.95
CA ILE A 116 20.16 11.02 -2.62
C ILE A 116 20.13 10.77 -1.11
N ASP A 117 21.26 10.95 -0.43
CA ASP A 117 21.35 10.83 1.02
C ASP A 117 20.43 11.84 1.71
N ASN A 118 20.41 13.09 1.26
CA ASN A 118 19.62 14.15 1.86
C ASN A 118 18.10 13.94 1.68
N VAL A 119 17.65 13.46 0.51
CA VAL A 119 16.22 13.15 0.31
C VAL A 119 15.77 11.93 1.12
N ILE A 120 16.65 10.94 1.32
CA ILE A 120 16.38 9.78 2.18
C ILE A 120 16.37 10.18 3.66
N LYS A 121 17.32 11.03 4.10
CA LYS A 121 17.31 11.61 5.46
C LYS A 121 16.00 12.36 5.72
N ALA A 122 15.54 13.16 4.76
CA ALA A 122 14.24 13.82 4.85
C ALA A 122 13.10 12.81 5.00
N ALA A 123 13.09 11.74 4.20
CA ALA A 123 12.09 10.67 4.35
C ALA A 123 12.11 10.01 5.74
N GLY A 124 13.30 9.83 6.32
CA GLY A 124 13.49 9.30 7.67
C GLY A 124 12.97 10.19 8.79
N THR A 125 12.62 11.45 8.54
CA THR A 125 11.98 12.31 9.54
C THR A 125 10.46 12.09 9.65
N ALA A 126 9.91 11.11 8.94
CA ALA A 126 8.48 10.80 9.00
C ALA A 126 8.04 10.37 10.42
N PRO A 127 6.79 10.66 10.81
CA PRO A 127 6.21 10.02 11.99
C PRO A 127 6.02 8.51 11.73
N SER A 128 6.08 7.72 12.80
CA SER A 128 5.81 6.28 12.75
C SER A 128 5.09 5.82 14.01
N GLY A 129 4.25 4.79 13.88
CA GLY A 129 3.52 4.22 15.01
C GLY A 129 4.49 3.77 16.10
N ALA A 130 4.34 4.31 17.31
CA ALA A 130 5.21 4.05 18.46
C ALA A 130 6.73 4.25 18.17
N HIS A 131 7.09 5.21 17.31
CA HIS A 131 8.48 5.50 16.94
C HIS A 131 9.26 4.24 16.50
N THR A 132 8.63 3.45 15.61
CA THR A 132 9.18 2.18 15.14
C THR A 132 10.09 2.32 13.92
N GLU A 133 9.99 3.45 13.20
CA GLU A 133 10.79 3.76 11.99
C GLU A 133 10.88 2.57 11.01
N PRO A 134 9.76 1.97 10.60
CA PRO A 134 9.72 0.63 10.02
C PRO A 134 10.05 0.64 8.50
N TRP A 135 11.06 1.39 8.08
CA TRP A 135 11.45 1.58 6.69
C TRP A 135 12.88 1.16 6.43
N THR A 136 13.09 0.60 5.24
CA THR A 136 14.43 0.41 4.66
C THR A 136 14.42 1.00 3.25
N PHE A 137 15.31 1.94 2.98
CA PHE A 137 15.51 2.54 1.66
C PHE A 137 16.71 1.86 0.99
N VAL A 138 16.46 0.92 0.08
CA VAL A 138 17.50 0.22 -0.66
C VAL A 138 17.85 1.01 -1.92
N VAL A 139 19.07 1.54 -1.96
CA VAL A 139 19.57 2.34 -3.08
C VAL A 139 20.39 1.44 -4.02
N VAL A 140 19.97 1.34 -5.27
CA VAL A 140 20.63 0.52 -6.29
C VAL A 140 21.13 1.41 -7.42
N LYS A 141 22.43 1.30 -7.71
CA LYS A 141 23.11 2.02 -8.80
C LYS A 141 23.82 1.09 -9.78
N ASP A 142 24.20 -0.07 -9.28
CA ASP A 142 24.91 -1.09 -10.04
C ASP A 142 24.10 -1.47 -11.29
N PRO A 143 24.64 -1.29 -12.51
CA PRO A 143 23.91 -1.55 -13.75
C PRO A 143 23.40 -2.98 -13.85
N ASP A 144 24.19 -3.97 -13.43
CA ASP A 144 23.80 -5.38 -13.51
C ASP A 144 22.63 -5.68 -12.58
N THR A 145 22.69 -5.21 -11.34
CA THR A 145 21.59 -5.34 -10.37
C THR A 145 20.33 -4.62 -10.85
N LYS A 146 20.45 -3.42 -11.43
CA LYS A 146 19.31 -2.70 -12.03
C LYS A 146 18.67 -3.49 -13.18
N HIS A 147 19.51 -4.10 -14.03
CA HIS A 147 19.02 -4.91 -15.14
C HIS A 147 18.29 -6.16 -14.64
N GLN A 148 18.81 -6.85 -13.63
CA GLN A 148 18.11 -7.98 -13.00
C GLN A 148 16.77 -7.58 -12.37
N ILE A 149 16.70 -6.40 -11.74
CA ILE A 149 15.44 -5.84 -11.25
C ILE A 149 14.46 -5.61 -12.41
N ARG A 150 14.94 -5.07 -13.53
CA ARG A 150 14.14 -4.84 -14.72
C ARG A 150 13.57 -6.14 -15.27
N GLU A 151 14.40 -7.17 -15.47
CA GLU A 151 13.96 -8.47 -15.98
C GLU A 151 12.83 -9.07 -15.13
N ILE A 152 12.99 -9.08 -13.80
CA ILE A 152 11.96 -9.56 -12.87
C ILE A 152 10.66 -8.78 -13.05
N ILE A 153 10.74 -7.45 -13.12
CA ILE A 153 9.54 -6.59 -13.19
C ILE A 153 8.85 -6.72 -14.54
N GLU A 154 9.59 -6.73 -15.66
CA GLU A 154 8.98 -6.84 -16.99
C GLU A 154 8.28 -8.21 -17.18
N GLU A 155 8.87 -9.29 -16.67
CA GLU A 155 8.27 -10.63 -16.70
C GLU A 155 6.95 -10.69 -15.93
N GLU A 156 6.93 -10.19 -14.68
CA GLU A 156 5.71 -10.19 -13.88
C GLU A 156 4.67 -9.20 -14.41
N GLU A 157 5.09 -8.03 -14.90
CA GLU A 157 4.19 -7.05 -15.50
C GLU A 157 3.55 -7.56 -16.79
N GLU A 158 4.26 -8.31 -17.63
CA GLU A 158 3.66 -8.94 -18.80
C GLU A 158 2.50 -9.86 -18.38
N ILE A 159 2.71 -10.70 -17.36
CA ILE A 159 1.65 -11.55 -16.80
C ILE A 159 0.54 -10.71 -16.17
N ASN A 160 0.87 -9.60 -15.50
CA ASN A 160 -0.10 -8.71 -14.89
C ASN A 160 -1.03 -8.09 -15.94
N TYR A 161 -0.47 -7.51 -17.01
CA TYR A 161 -1.23 -6.89 -18.09
C TYR A 161 -2.08 -7.91 -18.86
N LEU A 162 -1.53 -9.10 -19.13
CA LEU A 162 -2.21 -10.10 -19.95
C LEU A 162 -3.27 -10.90 -19.16
N LYS A 163 -3.11 -11.06 -17.85
CA LYS A 163 -3.93 -11.99 -17.06
C LYS A 163 -4.39 -11.43 -15.72
N ARG A 164 -3.48 -10.97 -14.85
CA ARG A 164 -3.82 -10.74 -13.42
C ARG A 164 -4.63 -9.47 -13.16
N MET A 165 -4.35 -8.37 -13.86
CA MET A 165 -5.01 -7.07 -13.63
C MET A 165 -6.47 -7.03 -14.11
N GLY A 166 -6.85 -7.94 -15.01
CA GLY A 166 -8.17 -7.97 -15.62
C GLY A 166 -8.46 -6.77 -16.55
N PRO A 167 -9.56 -6.83 -17.33
CA PRO A 167 -9.82 -5.88 -18.42
C PRO A 167 -10.11 -4.45 -17.92
N ARG A 168 -10.72 -4.31 -16.75
CA ARG A 168 -11.07 -3.00 -16.17
C ARG A 168 -9.82 -2.19 -15.83
N TRP A 169 -8.92 -2.78 -15.06
CA TRP A 169 -7.71 -2.09 -14.64
C TRP A 169 -6.81 -1.76 -15.85
N VAL A 170 -6.64 -2.70 -16.78
CA VAL A 170 -5.90 -2.43 -18.03
C VAL A 170 -6.52 -1.27 -18.82
N THR A 171 -7.85 -1.17 -18.86
CA THR A 171 -8.54 -0.06 -19.51
C THR A 171 -8.28 1.27 -18.80
N ASP A 172 -8.32 1.29 -17.47
CA ASP A 172 -8.03 2.49 -16.66
C ASP A 172 -6.59 2.99 -16.85
N LEU A 173 -5.66 2.07 -17.20
CA LEU A 173 -4.25 2.39 -17.45
C LEU A 173 -3.97 3.00 -18.84
N ARG A 174 -4.86 2.82 -19.82
CA ARG A 174 -4.64 3.25 -21.23
C ARG A 174 -4.25 4.72 -21.37
N LYS A 175 -4.84 5.60 -20.56
CA LYS A 175 -4.55 7.05 -20.57
C LYS A 175 -3.11 7.40 -20.19
N PHE A 176 -2.42 6.51 -19.48
CA PHE A 176 -1.01 6.68 -19.12
C PHE A 176 -0.05 6.11 -20.16
N ARG A 177 -0.55 5.36 -21.15
CA ARG A 177 0.24 4.66 -22.18
C ARG A 177 1.34 3.78 -21.57
N THR A 178 1.07 3.17 -20.42
CA THR A 178 1.97 2.23 -19.77
C THR A 178 1.81 0.83 -20.36
N ASN A 179 2.91 0.11 -20.44
CA ASN A 179 2.96 -1.31 -20.78
C ASN A 179 3.90 -2.02 -19.79
N TRP A 180 4.27 -3.26 -20.07
CA TRP A 180 5.19 -4.05 -19.25
C TRP A 180 6.67 -3.66 -19.43
N ILE A 181 7.05 -2.94 -20.49
CA ILE A 181 8.44 -2.52 -20.74
C ILE A 181 8.80 -1.31 -19.85
N LYS A 182 9.87 -1.44 -19.07
CA LYS A 182 10.28 -0.48 -18.03
C LYS A 182 11.73 -0.04 -18.23
N GLU A 183 12.02 0.54 -19.40
CA GLU A 183 13.37 1.03 -19.76
C GLU A 183 14.02 1.94 -18.69
N TYR A 184 13.21 2.75 -18.00
CA TYR A 184 13.67 3.62 -16.93
C TYR A 184 14.34 2.89 -15.75
N LEU A 185 14.17 1.57 -15.62
CA LEU A 185 14.85 0.78 -14.60
C LEU A 185 16.35 0.62 -14.92
N ASP A 186 16.71 0.62 -16.20
CA ASP A 186 18.11 0.62 -16.63
C ASP A 186 18.66 2.04 -16.76
N THR A 187 17.90 2.95 -17.38
CA THR A 187 18.42 4.30 -17.69
C THR A 187 18.60 5.17 -16.46
N ALA A 188 17.67 5.13 -15.49
CA ALA A 188 17.77 5.97 -14.29
C ALA A 188 19.09 5.69 -13.54
N PRO A 189 19.85 6.72 -13.14
CA PRO A 189 21.14 6.53 -12.46
C PRO A 189 20.99 5.86 -11.08
N VAL A 190 19.80 5.96 -10.47
CA VAL A 190 19.50 5.43 -9.13
C VAL A 190 18.10 4.82 -9.11
N LEU A 191 17.97 3.63 -8.53
CA LEU A 191 16.68 3.09 -8.08
C LEU A 191 16.63 3.14 -6.54
N ILE A 192 15.51 3.62 -6.00
CA ILE A 192 15.22 3.54 -4.56
C ILE A 192 14.06 2.58 -4.38
N LEU A 193 14.33 1.42 -3.78
CA LEU A 193 13.32 0.45 -3.38
C LEU A 193 13.01 0.66 -1.91
N VAL A 194 11.76 1.00 -1.61
CA VAL A 194 11.30 1.26 -0.25
C VAL A 194 10.63 0.00 0.27
N PHE A 195 11.25 -0.61 1.29
CA PHE A 195 10.70 -1.76 1.99
C PHE A 195 10.06 -1.31 3.30
N LYS A 196 8.88 -1.85 3.60
CA LYS A 196 8.29 -1.80 4.93
C LYS A 196 8.78 -2.98 5.75
N GLN A 197 9.20 -2.72 6.98
CA GLN A 197 9.50 -3.75 7.97
C GLN A 197 8.19 -4.14 8.66
N VAL A 198 7.64 -5.32 8.36
CA VAL A 198 6.36 -5.78 8.92
C VAL A 198 6.44 -6.01 10.44
N HIS A 199 7.63 -6.31 10.92
CA HIS A 199 8.03 -6.31 12.33
C HIS A 199 9.53 -6.00 12.41
N GLY A 200 10.01 -5.65 13.60
CA GLY A 200 11.42 -5.40 13.87
C GLY A 200 12.01 -6.41 14.85
N PHE A 201 13.26 -6.17 15.21
CA PHE A 201 13.96 -6.92 16.26
C PHE A 201 14.56 -5.93 17.25
N ALA A 202 14.39 -6.19 18.55
CA ALA A 202 15.08 -5.47 19.60
C ALA A 202 16.56 -5.90 19.70
N ALA A 203 17.36 -5.17 20.48
CA ALA A 203 18.79 -5.45 20.63
C ALA A 203 19.09 -6.88 21.16
N ASN A 204 18.17 -7.46 21.93
CA ASN A 204 18.26 -8.83 22.44
C ASN A 204 17.76 -9.90 21.43
N GLY A 205 17.40 -9.51 20.21
CA GLY A 205 16.90 -10.39 19.16
C GLY A 205 15.41 -10.74 19.24
N LYS A 206 14.68 -10.25 20.25
CA LYS A 206 13.22 -10.47 20.34
C LYS A 206 12.47 -9.67 19.28
N LYS A 207 11.37 -10.23 18.79
CA LYS A 207 10.48 -9.59 17.81
C LYS A 207 9.83 -8.34 18.43
N LYS A 208 9.86 -7.23 17.70
CA LYS A 208 9.21 -5.94 18.04
C LYS A 208 8.06 -5.67 17.07
N ILE A 209 6.91 -5.24 17.59
CA ILE A 209 5.74 -4.89 16.77
C ILE A 209 5.97 -3.54 16.08
N HIS A 210 5.67 -3.48 14.78
CA HIS A 210 5.64 -2.23 14.01
C HIS A 210 4.20 -1.85 13.69
N TYR A 211 3.59 -1.05 14.56
CA TYR A 211 2.21 -0.61 14.42
C TYR A 211 2.02 0.29 13.20
N TYR A 212 0.99 0.03 12.39
CA TYR A 212 0.66 0.82 11.20
C TYR A 212 1.86 1.02 10.26
N ASN A 213 2.70 -0.01 10.09
CA ASN A 213 3.94 0.06 9.33
C ASN A 213 3.71 0.57 7.89
N GLU A 214 2.70 0.05 7.18
CA GLU A 214 2.43 0.46 5.80
C GLU A 214 2.07 1.94 5.67
N ILE A 215 1.25 2.46 6.60
CA ILE A 215 0.89 3.88 6.65
C ILE A 215 2.14 4.71 6.97
N SER A 216 2.92 4.30 7.96
CA SER A 216 4.14 5.00 8.38
C SER A 216 5.14 5.12 7.22
N VAL A 217 5.40 4.02 6.50
CA VAL A 217 6.31 4.01 5.36
C VAL A 217 5.74 4.78 4.17
N SER A 218 4.41 4.75 3.96
CA SER A 218 3.77 5.55 2.91
C SER A 218 3.89 7.06 3.17
N ILE A 219 3.83 7.50 4.43
CA ILE A 219 4.10 8.89 4.82
C ILE A 219 5.55 9.25 4.53
N ALA A 220 6.51 8.39 4.89
CA ALA A 220 7.92 8.57 4.56
C ALA A 220 8.15 8.70 3.05
N CYS A 221 7.48 7.88 2.23
CA CYS A 221 7.48 8.03 0.77
C CYS A 221 6.90 9.37 0.29
N GLY A 222 5.84 9.87 0.95
CA GLY A 222 5.30 11.21 0.66
C GLY A 222 6.34 12.32 0.87
N ILE A 223 7.09 12.24 1.97
CA ILE A 223 8.19 13.18 2.26
C ILE A 223 9.34 13.00 1.26
N LEU A 224 9.70 11.76 0.90
CA LEU A 224 10.71 11.46 -0.11
C LEU A 224 10.36 12.10 -1.46
N LEU A 225 9.11 11.97 -1.91
CA LEU A 225 8.62 12.58 -3.16
C LEU A 225 8.69 14.11 -3.12
N ALA A 226 8.37 14.72 -1.98
CA ALA A 226 8.50 16.17 -1.80
C ALA A 226 9.96 16.61 -1.82
N ALA A 227 10.85 15.87 -1.16
CA ALA A 227 12.28 16.15 -1.13
C ALA A 227 12.95 16.01 -2.51
N LEU A 228 12.56 14.99 -3.29
CA LEU A 228 13.01 14.82 -4.68
C LEU A 228 12.59 16.01 -5.56
N GLN A 229 11.32 16.41 -5.48
CA GLN A 229 10.81 17.59 -6.21
C GLN A 229 11.56 18.86 -5.81
N ASN A 230 11.83 19.05 -4.52
CA ASN A 230 12.59 20.19 -4.01
C ASN A 230 14.04 20.20 -4.52
N ALA A 231 14.66 19.03 -4.65
CA ALA A 231 16.03 18.89 -5.16
C ALA A 231 16.14 18.98 -6.70
N GLY A 232 15.01 19.13 -7.41
CA GLY A 232 15.00 19.21 -8.87
C GLY A 232 15.11 17.85 -9.58
N LEU A 233 14.86 16.74 -8.87
CA LEU A 233 14.84 15.40 -9.42
C LEU A 233 13.41 14.93 -9.73
N VAL A 234 13.29 13.97 -10.64
CA VAL A 234 12.00 13.36 -11.00
C VAL A 234 12.01 11.87 -10.70
N THR A 235 10.80 11.32 -10.56
CA THR A 235 10.58 9.89 -10.37
C THR A 235 9.15 9.53 -10.80
N VAL A 236 8.85 8.23 -10.85
CA VAL A 236 7.49 7.69 -10.91
C VAL A 236 7.32 6.70 -9.77
N THR A 237 6.28 6.87 -8.96
CA THR A 237 5.91 5.86 -7.96
C THR A 237 5.40 4.62 -8.68
N THR A 238 6.09 3.50 -8.48
CA THR A 238 5.69 2.20 -9.02
C THR A 238 5.48 1.20 -7.89
N THR A 239 4.48 0.34 -8.08
CA THR A 239 4.14 -0.78 -7.19
C THR A 239 4.17 -2.04 -8.06
N PRO A 240 5.35 -2.64 -8.28
CA PRO A 240 5.49 -3.79 -9.18
C PRO A 240 4.83 -5.02 -8.55
N LEU A 241 3.54 -5.19 -8.87
CA LEU A 241 2.64 -6.19 -8.31
C LEU A 241 3.23 -7.60 -8.48
N ASN A 242 3.28 -8.37 -7.40
CA ASN A 242 3.84 -9.73 -7.33
C ASN A 242 5.36 -9.85 -7.61
N CYS A 243 6.12 -8.74 -7.57
CA CYS A 243 7.57 -8.76 -7.72
C CYS A 243 8.31 -8.73 -6.37
N GLY A 244 7.61 -8.42 -5.28
CA GLY A 244 8.18 -8.12 -3.97
C GLY A 244 9.02 -9.27 -3.42
N SER A 245 8.55 -10.51 -3.53
CA SER A 245 9.28 -11.68 -3.05
C SER A 245 10.60 -11.92 -3.80
N ARG A 246 10.58 -11.87 -5.14
CA ARG A 246 11.79 -12.03 -5.98
C ARG A 246 12.79 -10.88 -5.78
N LEU A 247 12.30 -9.64 -5.72
CA LEU A 247 13.14 -8.47 -5.49
C LEU A 247 13.76 -8.46 -4.08
N ARG A 248 13.01 -8.90 -3.06
CA ARG A 248 13.53 -9.08 -1.69
C ARG A 248 14.70 -10.07 -1.67
N VAL A 249 14.57 -11.22 -2.34
CA VAL A 249 15.62 -12.23 -2.41
C VAL A 249 16.83 -11.72 -3.20
N LEU A 250 16.62 -11.11 -4.36
CA LEU A 250 17.69 -10.53 -5.18
C LEU A 250 18.54 -9.53 -4.37
N LEU A 251 17.88 -8.68 -3.58
CA LEU A 251 18.54 -7.63 -2.80
C LEU A 251 18.99 -8.08 -1.40
N GLY A 252 18.93 -9.39 -1.10
CA GLY A 252 19.36 -9.94 0.18
C GLY A 252 18.60 -9.38 1.39
N ARG A 253 17.34 -8.98 1.19
CA ARG A 253 16.51 -8.39 2.26
C ARG A 253 15.88 -9.46 3.14
N PRO A 254 15.81 -9.23 4.46
CA PRO A 254 15.30 -10.22 5.40
C PRO A 254 13.79 -10.46 5.18
N ALA A 255 13.29 -11.61 5.66
CA ALA A 255 11.90 -12.02 5.43
C ALA A 255 10.85 -11.08 6.06
N ASN A 256 11.24 -10.30 7.07
CA ASN A 256 10.38 -9.28 7.70
C ASN A 256 10.27 -7.98 6.89
N GLU A 257 10.93 -7.88 5.74
CA GLU A 257 10.81 -6.73 4.86
C GLU A 257 9.97 -7.06 3.62
N LYS A 258 8.97 -6.22 3.32
CA LYS A 258 8.15 -6.32 2.11
C LYS A 258 8.31 -5.07 1.27
N LEU A 259 8.51 -5.23 -0.03
CA LEU A 259 8.59 -4.10 -0.96
C LEU A 259 7.26 -3.34 -0.94
N LEU A 260 7.32 -2.02 -0.77
CA LEU A 260 6.15 -1.16 -0.83
C LEU A 260 6.14 -0.33 -2.12
N MET A 261 7.27 0.29 -2.47
CA MET A 261 7.40 1.13 -3.67
C MET A 261 8.78 0.97 -4.30
N LEU A 262 8.84 1.12 -5.62
CA LEU A 262 10.08 1.32 -6.36
C LEU A 262 10.05 2.68 -7.06
N LEU A 263 11.12 3.46 -6.85
CA LEU A 263 11.29 4.81 -7.37
C LEU A 263 12.56 4.86 -8.25
N PRO A 264 12.44 4.90 -9.59
CA PRO A 264 13.58 5.28 -10.42
C PRO A 264 13.80 6.79 -10.29
N VAL A 265 15.03 7.22 -10.03
CA VAL A 265 15.36 8.61 -9.69
C VAL A 265 16.44 9.12 -10.63
N GLY A 266 16.21 10.32 -11.19
CA GLY A 266 17.16 11.02 -12.05
C GLY A 266 16.59 12.33 -12.57
N TYR A 267 17.23 12.89 -13.59
CA TYR A 267 16.69 13.98 -14.39
C TYR A 267 15.68 13.46 -15.42
N PRO A 268 14.69 14.26 -15.85
CA PRO A 268 13.84 13.87 -16.97
C PRO A 268 14.68 13.81 -18.26
N SER A 269 14.37 12.86 -19.15
CA SER A 269 14.90 12.90 -20.53
C SER A 269 14.49 14.19 -21.25
N GLU A 270 15.27 14.65 -22.24
CA GLU A 270 14.96 15.88 -23.00
C GLU A 270 13.60 15.82 -23.70
N ASP A 271 13.18 14.63 -24.12
CA ASP A 271 11.92 14.33 -24.80
C ASP A 271 10.84 13.76 -23.85
N ALA A 272 11.06 13.82 -22.53
CA ALA A 272 10.14 13.24 -21.56
C ALA A 272 8.75 13.86 -21.68
N THR A 273 7.74 13.01 -21.91
CA THR A 273 6.34 13.40 -21.93
C THR A 273 5.60 12.94 -20.68
N VAL A 274 4.52 13.64 -20.36
CA VAL A 274 3.57 13.27 -19.29
C VAL A 274 2.15 13.32 -19.86
N PRO A 275 1.23 12.47 -19.39
CA PRO A 275 -0.16 12.57 -19.81
C PRO A 275 -0.76 13.90 -19.36
N ASP A 276 -1.60 14.52 -20.17
CA ASP A 276 -2.28 15.77 -19.82
C ASP A 276 -3.44 15.50 -18.86
N LEU A 277 -3.14 15.48 -17.56
CA LEU A 277 -4.08 15.15 -16.49
C LEU A 277 -4.28 16.37 -15.61
N THR A 278 -5.53 16.63 -15.25
CA THR A 278 -5.90 17.66 -14.29
C THR A 278 -6.07 17.07 -12.89
N ARG A 279 -5.55 17.77 -11.88
CA ARG A 279 -5.86 17.46 -10.47
C ARG A 279 -7.25 17.99 -10.13
N LYS A 280 -7.92 17.34 -9.17
CA LYS A 280 -9.17 17.84 -8.61
C LYS A 280 -8.97 19.25 -8.01
N PRO A 281 -9.92 20.17 -8.19
CA PRO A 281 -9.91 21.46 -7.50
C PRO A 281 -10.12 21.28 -5.98
N LEU A 282 -9.82 22.34 -5.22
CA LEU A 282 -9.81 22.32 -3.75
C LEU A 282 -11.17 21.94 -3.14
N ASP A 283 -12.26 22.44 -3.72
CA ASP A 283 -13.64 22.19 -3.29
C ASP A 283 -14.09 20.72 -3.47
N GLN A 284 -13.37 19.93 -4.27
CA GLN A 284 -13.61 18.50 -4.42
C GLN A 284 -12.78 17.62 -3.46
N ILE A 285 -11.84 18.21 -2.71
CA ILE A 285 -10.93 17.49 -1.81
C ILE A 285 -10.95 18.02 -0.37
N MET A 286 -11.60 19.17 -0.12
CA MET A 286 -11.72 19.78 1.20
C MET A 286 -13.19 20.08 1.51
N LEU A 287 -13.68 19.55 2.63
CA LEU A 287 -15.01 19.84 3.17
C LEU A 287 -14.89 20.64 4.46
N PHE A 288 -15.63 21.75 4.56
CA PHE A 288 -15.81 22.44 5.82
C PHE A 288 -17.01 21.86 6.56
N TYR A 289 -16.77 21.37 7.76
CA TYR A 289 -17.85 20.97 8.67
C TYR A 289 -18.08 22.10 9.67
N PHE A 290 -19.17 22.85 9.50
CA PHE A 290 -19.65 23.77 10.52
C PHE A 290 -20.68 23.03 11.37
N LEU A 291 -20.49 23.02 12.69
CA LEU A 291 -21.55 22.60 13.61
C LEU A 291 -22.74 23.54 13.40
N LYS A 292 -23.88 22.99 12.98
CA LYS A 292 -25.14 23.74 13.04
C LYS A 292 -25.42 24.04 14.51
N THR A 293 -25.25 25.28 14.93
CA THR A 293 -25.92 25.78 16.14
C THR A 293 -27.41 25.75 15.86
N SER A 294 -28.12 24.84 16.52
CA SER A 294 -29.58 24.77 16.59
C SER A 294 -30.17 26.01 17.25
#